data_AF-F2SW04-F1
#
_entry.id   AF-F2SW04-F1
#
_cell.length_a   1.000
_cell.length_b   1.000
_cell.length_c   1.000
_cell.angle_alpha   90.00
_cell.angle_beta   90.00
_cell.angle_gamma   90.00
#
_symmetry.space_group_name_H-M   'P 1'
#
loop_
_entity.id
_entity.type
_entity.pdbx_description
1 polymer ?
#
loop_
_entity_poly.entity_id
_entity_poly.type
_entity_poly.pdbx_seq_one_letter_code
_entity_poly.pdbx_strand_id
1 'polypeptide(L)'
;MPKEKTTARKTKRGVEKKKKDPNAPKRGLSAYMIFANEQRAAVREENPNITFGQVGKVLGERWKALSDKQRVPYEEKAATDKQRYEDEKAAYNSRQDDDESS
;
A
#
# COMPACT_ATOMS: atom_id res chain seq x y z
N MET A 1 -8.85 -7.42 -28.47
CA MET A 1 -9.54 -7.42 -27.16
C MET A 1 -8.97 -6.30 -26.31
N PRO A 2 -9.58 -5.11 -26.22
CA PRO A 2 -9.14 -4.09 -25.28
C PRO A 2 -9.91 -4.24 -23.96
N LYS A 3 -9.21 -4.46 -22.85
CA LYS A 3 -9.81 -4.46 -21.50
C LYS A 3 -10.08 -3.03 -21.05
N GLU A 4 -11.36 -2.67 -21.15
CA GLU A 4 -12.20 -1.83 -20.27
C GLU A 4 -11.57 -0.70 -19.41
N LYS A 5 -12.11 0.50 -19.65
CA LYS A 5 -12.19 1.62 -18.69
C LYS A 5 -13.20 1.31 -17.56
N THR A 6 -13.10 2.05 -16.45
CA THR A 6 -14.09 2.29 -15.35
C THR A 6 -13.54 1.83 -13.99
N THR A 7 -13.30 2.69 -12.99
CA THR A 7 -14.38 3.22 -12.14
C THR A 7 -13.93 4.44 -11.33
N ALA A 8 -14.80 5.44 -11.29
CA ALA A 8 -14.73 6.64 -10.48
C ALA A 8 -15.08 6.38 -8.99
N ARG A 9 -14.42 7.15 -8.11
CA ARG A 9 -14.94 7.82 -6.89
C ARG A 9 -15.72 6.97 -5.85
N LYS A 10 -15.13 6.84 -4.65
CA LYS A 10 -15.91 6.83 -3.40
C LYS A 10 -15.16 7.55 -2.27
N THR A 11 -15.47 8.83 -2.11
CA THR A 11 -15.42 9.50 -0.81
C THR A 11 -16.42 8.80 0.13
N LYS A 12 -16.12 8.84 1.45
CA LYS A 12 -16.95 8.49 2.62
C LYS A 12 -16.36 7.34 3.46
N ARG A 13 -15.62 7.70 4.51
CA ARG A 13 -16.06 7.62 5.92
C ARG A 13 -14.84 7.83 6.81
N GLY A 14 -14.97 8.69 7.81
CA GLY A 14 -14.03 8.75 8.91
C GLY A 14 -13.95 7.36 9.53
N VAL A 15 -12.88 6.64 9.22
CA VAL A 15 -12.44 5.56 10.09
C VAL A 15 -11.83 6.30 11.25
N GLU A 16 -12.65 6.53 12.27
CA GLU A 16 -12.19 6.74 13.63
C GLU A 16 -11.07 5.74 13.83
N LYS A 17 -9.83 6.25 13.92
CA LYS A 17 -8.64 5.42 13.98
C LYS A 17 -8.70 4.71 15.32
N LYS A 18 -9.42 3.58 15.40
CA LYS A 18 -9.24 2.59 16.46
C LYS A 18 -7.74 2.45 16.60
N LYS A 19 -7.25 2.79 17.79
CA LYS A 19 -5.83 2.81 18.14
C LYS A 19 -5.27 1.51 17.57
N LYS A 20 -4.42 1.62 16.56
CA LYS A 20 -3.84 0.45 15.89
C LYS A 20 -3.16 -0.32 17.02
N ASP A 21 -3.65 -1.50 17.36
CA ASP A 21 -3.03 -2.30 18.41
C ASP A 21 -1.54 -2.40 18.10
N PRO A 22 -0.64 -2.04 19.03
CA PRO A 22 0.79 -2.02 18.77
C PRO A 22 1.34 -3.42 18.42
N ASN A 23 0.59 -4.48 18.74
CA ASN A 23 0.90 -5.87 18.41
C ASN A 23 0.39 -6.30 17.02
N ALA A 24 -0.43 -5.49 16.34
CA ALA A 24 -0.93 -5.87 15.02
C ALA A 24 0.22 -5.87 14.00
N PRO A 25 0.35 -6.94 13.18
CA PRO A 25 1.42 -7.03 12.20
C PRO A 25 1.33 -5.87 11.22
N LYS A 26 2.49 -5.33 10.87
CA LYS A 26 2.56 -4.16 9.99
C LYS A 26 2.21 -4.61 8.58
N ARG A 27 1.13 -4.04 8.03
CA ARG A 27 0.64 -4.38 6.69
C ARG A 27 1.76 -4.47 5.65
N GLY A 28 1.78 -5.60 4.94
CA GLY A 28 2.69 -5.86 3.84
C GLY A 28 2.61 -4.75 2.79
N LEU A 29 3.76 -4.38 2.25
CA LEU A 29 3.87 -3.32 1.25
C LEU A 29 3.37 -3.85 -0.09
N SER A 30 2.37 -3.19 -0.70
CA SER A 30 1.96 -3.50 -2.07
C SER A 30 2.99 -3.01 -3.09
N ALA A 31 2.89 -3.46 -4.34
CA ALA A 31 3.82 -3.10 -5.42
C ALA A 31 3.94 -1.58 -5.58
N TYR A 32 2.79 -0.90 -5.53
CA TYR A 32 2.72 0.55 -5.52
C TYR A 32 3.37 1.16 -4.27
N MET A 33 3.25 0.55 -3.08
CA MET A 33 3.90 1.08 -1.88
C MET A 33 5.42 0.93 -1.90
N ILE A 34 5.94 -0.16 -2.46
CA ILE A 34 7.38 -0.37 -2.65
C ILE A 34 7.91 0.71 -3.59
N PHE A 35 7.30 0.84 -4.77
CA PHE A 35 7.62 1.88 -5.74
C PHE A 35 7.48 3.29 -5.14
N ALA A 36 6.37 3.56 -4.45
CA ALA A 36 6.12 4.86 -3.85
C ALA A 36 7.10 5.19 -2.74
N ASN A 37 7.63 4.22 -1.98
CA ASN A 37 8.63 4.49 -0.95
C ASN A 37 9.99 4.84 -1.57
N GLU A 38 10.46 4.06 -2.54
CA GLU A 38 11.71 4.35 -3.26
C GLU A 38 11.61 5.70 -3.97
N GLN A 39 10.51 5.91 -4.70
CA GLN A 39 10.36 7.06 -5.55
C GLN A 39 9.89 8.31 -4.79
N ARG A 40 9.31 8.18 -3.58
CA ARG A 40 8.99 9.32 -2.71
C ARG A 40 10.25 10.09 -2.32
N ALA A 41 11.35 9.39 -2.03
CA ALA A 41 12.62 10.03 -1.72
C ALA A 41 13.09 10.86 -2.93
N ALA A 42 13.18 10.22 -4.10
CA ALA A 42 13.57 10.88 -5.35
C ALA A 42 12.65 12.07 -5.70
N VAL A 43 11.33 11.92 -5.61
CA VAL A 43 10.37 12.99 -5.92
C VAL A 43 10.50 14.16 -4.93
N ARG A 44 10.79 13.89 -3.65
CA ARG A 44 11.00 14.92 -2.64
C ARG A 44 12.37 15.60 -2.79
N GLU A 45 13.38 14.89 -3.28
CA GLU A 45 14.68 15.48 -3.63
C GLU A 45 14.59 16.35 -4.89
N GLU A 46 13.90 15.88 -5.94
CA GLU A 46 13.61 16.67 -7.14
C GLU A 46 12.71 17.88 -6.83
N ASN A 47 11.77 17.71 -5.88
CA ASN A 47 10.78 18.71 -5.53
C ASN A 47 10.69 18.87 -4.00
N PRO A 48 11.64 19.58 -3.36
CA PRO A 48 11.63 19.75 -1.90
C PRO A 48 10.46 20.63 -1.42
N ASN A 49 9.83 21.41 -2.31
CA ASN A 49 8.74 22.33 -2.01
C ASN A 49 7.33 21.72 -2.13
N ILE A 50 7.17 20.49 -2.62
CA ILE A 50 5.83 19.90 -2.78
C ILE A 50 5.40 19.14 -1.52
N THR A 51 4.11 19.23 -1.21
CA THR A 51 3.54 18.58 -0.03
C THR A 51 3.45 17.06 -0.24
N PHE A 52 3.40 16.29 0.85
CA PHE A 52 3.21 14.84 0.80
C PHE A 52 2.01 14.41 -0.05
N GLY A 53 0.92 15.19 -0.04
CA GLY A 53 -0.26 14.95 -0.87
C GLY A 53 0.02 15.09 -2.37
N GLN A 54 0.87 16.07 -2.76
CA GLN A 54 1.30 16.24 -4.14
C GLN A 54 2.29 15.16 -4.57
N VAL A 55 3.22 14.76 -3.69
CA VAL A 55 4.13 13.62 -3.94
C VAL A 55 3.32 12.37 -4.26
N GLY A 56 2.28 12.07 -3.48
CA GLY A 56 1.39 10.93 -3.74
C GLY A 56 0.70 10.99 -5.11
N LYS A 57 0.28 12.19 -5.56
CA LYS A 57 -0.28 12.37 -6.91
C LYS A 57 0.75 12.05 -7.99
N VAL A 58 1.93 12.66 -7.91
CA VAL A 58 3.03 12.45 -8.88
C VAL A 58 3.43 10.97 -8.95
N LEU A 59 3.54 10.31 -7.78
CA LEU A 59 3.84 8.88 -7.72
C LEU A 59 2.73 8.02 -8.32
N GLY A 60 1.47 8.36 -8.09
CA GLY A 60 0.33 7.68 -8.69
C GLY A 60 0.30 7.81 -10.22
N GLU A 61 0.65 8.99 -10.74
CA GLU A 61 0.78 9.22 -12.19
C GLU A 61 1.98 8.45 -12.78
N ARG A 62 3.16 8.51 -12.13
CA ARG A 62 4.32 7.71 -12.55
C ARG A 62 4.01 6.22 -12.55
N TRP A 63 3.34 5.71 -11.52
CA TRP A 63 2.95 4.29 -11.45
C TRP A 63 1.98 3.88 -12.55
N LYS A 64 1.03 4.74 -12.92
CA LYS A 64 0.12 4.49 -14.06
C LYS A 64 0.83 4.61 -15.41
N ALA A 65 1.89 5.41 -15.48
CA ALA A 65 2.72 5.55 -16.66
C ALA A 65 3.73 4.39 -16.82
N LEU A 66 4.07 3.68 -15.73
CA LEU A 66 4.88 2.47 -15.80
C LEU A 66 4.13 1.37 -16.55
N SER A 67 4.86 0.68 -17.43
CA SER A 67 4.37 -0.52 -18.11
C SER A 67 4.28 -1.71 -17.15
N ASP A 68 3.42 -2.69 -17.46
CA ASP A 68 3.29 -3.91 -16.65
C ASP A 68 4.64 -4.60 -16.45
N LYS A 69 5.51 -4.60 -17.47
CA LYS A 69 6.87 -5.15 -17.39
C LYS A 69 7.73 -4.49 -16.30
N GLN A 70 7.61 -3.18 -16.13
CA GLN A 70 8.33 -2.47 -15.07
C GLN A 70 7.69 -2.69 -13.70
N ARG A 71 6.38 -2.97 -13.67
CA ARG A 71 5.64 -3.26 -12.45
C ARG A 71 5.85 -4.69 -11.95
N VAL A 72 6.06 -5.66 -12.84
CA VAL A 72 6.33 -7.07 -12.52
C VAL A 72 7.34 -7.25 -11.37
N PRO A 73 8.56 -6.69 -11.42
CA PRO A 73 9.52 -6.87 -10.33
C PRO A 73 9.04 -6.27 -9.00
N TYR A 74 8.23 -5.20 -9.04
CA TYR A 74 7.62 -4.63 -7.84
C TYR A 74 6.44 -5.47 -7.34
N GLU A 75 5.68 -6.07 -8.26
CA GLU A 75 4.57 -6.97 -7.94
C GLU A 75 5.06 -8.29 -7.35
N GLU A 76 6.17 -8.84 -7.83
CA GLU A 76 6.84 -10.00 -7.23
C GLU A 76 7.35 -9.70 -5.82
N LYS A 77 8.09 -8.59 -5.64
CA LYS A 77 8.54 -8.14 -4.31
C LYS A 77 7.36 -7.94 -3.36
N ALA A 78 6.28 -7.34 -3.84
CA ALA A 78 5.08 -7.12 -3.06
C ALA A 78 4.32 -8.39 -2.76
N ALA A 79 4.30 -9.38 -3.66
CA ALA A 79 3.70 -10.68 -3.41
C ALA A 79 4.40 -11.39 -2.25
N THR A 80 5.74 -11.37 -2.24
CA THR A 80 6.55 -11.91 -1.13
C THR A 80 6.26 -11.19 0.18
N ASP A 81 6.25 -9.85 0.18
CA ASP A 81 5.98 -9.05 1.40
C ASP A 81 4.52 -9.22 1.88
N LYS A 82 3.59 -9.33 0.94
CA LYS A 82 2.17 -9.60 1.20
C LYS A 82 2.00 -10.97 1.83
N GLN A 83 2.68 -12.00 1.32
CA GLN A 83 2.59 -13.35 1.87
C GLN A 83 3.12 -13.39 3.31
N ARG A 84 4.26 -12.75 3.59
CA ARG A 84 4.77 -12.60 4.96
C ARG A 84 3.72 -11.96 5.87
N TYR A 85 3.13 -10.84 5.44
CA TYR A 85 2.11 -10.17 6.23
C TYR A 85 0.84 -11.00 6.40
N GLU A 86 0.42 -11.75 5.38
CA GLU A 86 -0.76 -12.61 5.47
C GLU A 86 -0.55 -13.74 6.48
N ASP A 87 0.66 -14.30 6.56
CA ASP A 87 1.05 -15.30 7.55
C ASP A 87 1.08 -14.71 8.97
N GLU A 88 1.78 -13.59 9.16
CA GLU A 88 1.83 -12.88 10.45
C GLU A 88 0.43 -12.41 10.90
N LYS A 89 -0.40 -11.96 9.95
CA LYS A 89 -1.79 -11.55 10.21
C LYS A 89 -2.67 -12.74 10.56
N ALA A 90 -2.49 -13.89 9.90
CA ALA A 90 -3.24 -15.09 10.25
C ALA A 90 -2.93 -15.52 11.69
N ALA A 91 -1.64 -15.51 12.08
CA ALA A 91 -1.20 -15.80 13.44
C ALA A 91 -1.67 -14.75 14.46
N TYR A 92 -1.76 -13.47 14.06
CA TYR A 92 -2.29 -12.41 14.92
C TYR A 92 -3.80 -12.49 15.09
N ASN A 93 -4.54 -12.76 14.00
CA ASN A 93 -5.99 -12.90 14.04
C ASN A 93 -6.39 -14.07 14.93
N SER A 94 -5.74 -15.24 14.79
CA SER A 94 -6.02 -16.38 15.67
C SER A 94 -5.71 -16.06 17.15
N ARG A 95 -4.70 -15.24 17.42
CA ARG A 95 -4.37 -14.77 18.77
C ARG A 95 -5.36 -13.74 19.32
N GLN A 96 -6.01 -12.94 18.47
CA GLN A 96 -7.04 -11.99 18.89
C GLN A 96 -8.40 -12.65 19.14
N ASP A 97 -8.77 -13.67 18.37
CA ASP A 97 -10.01 -14.42 18.59
C ASP A 97 -10.00 -15.16 19.96
N ASP A 98 -8.83 -15.59 20.45
CA ASP A 98 -8.68 -16.20 21.79
C ASP A 98 -8.76 -15.17 22.95
N ASP A 99 -8.38 -13.91 22.74
CA ASP A 99 -8.39 -12.85 23.78
C ASP A 99 -9.77 -12.15 23.90
N GLU A 100 -10.60 -12.17 22.85
CA GLU A 100 -12.00 -11.67 22.89
C GLU A 100 -13.00 -12.70 23.47
N SER A 101 -12.58 -13.97 23.62
CA SER A 101 -13.44 -15.04 24.13
C SER A 101 -13.15 -15.45 25.58
N SER A 102 -12.27 -14.74 26.30
CA SER A 102 -11.96 -14.98 27.73
C SER A 102 -12.42 -13.87 28.66
#